data_AF-A0A9P1D7L9-F1
#
_entry.id   AF-A0A9P1D7L9-F1
#
_cell.length_a   1.000
_cell.length_b   1.000
_cell.length_c   1.000
_cell.angle_alpha   90.00
_cell.angle_beta   90.00
_cell.angle_gamma   90.00
#
_symmetry.space_group_name_H-M   'P 1'
#
loop_
_entity.id
_entity.type
_entity.pdbx_description
1 polymer ?
#
loop_
_entity_poly.entity_id
_entity_poly.type
_entity_poly.pdbx_seq_one_letter_code
_entity_poly.pdbx_strand_id
1 'polypeptide(L)'
;MTKEQSATIFGLTAVLSSKQIYNINMQIQEDKVENLAYFMRFAQAALSKAAADMEREGKGPSREDIDRPFQSLDFLVRDWRHFRDDWTVEQCKEQMEQHLSRHVNPQKMVENSTAEALHAMFKRLNCFCMPHPGLIIEKDTWSGNVSDISKDFIRFMDLYVRDVFSIGLSTKKILGSELSTMSFPLVLRDFVSAFHDAAPAAMSFTQAMTNCTVLLAKEQAMKNYTKKMTEEAQRHPRGMKPEEFDSLSRSITKQLEDDFKSVTIFGSDDTRKSTWNEILENLTTLQKQYAEENSRRLEKALVAFANLCLLGLVLFILDRISDWVCDWWSKTCTDLSKLMLLAYVVIFGYVGVQAYLALHDRSRVAAAMAGGELWKEMVRLTGVYGEQIQEMNFKELVDLAKKVLSKPDAGSNDASSKKED
;
A
#
# COMPACT_ATOMS: atom_id res chain seq x y z
N MET A 1 20.21 13.25 -34.59
CA MET A 1 20.34 13.13 -33.13
C MET A 1 21.81 13.02 -32.79
N THR A 2 22.34 13.87 -31.91
CA THR A 2 23.76 13.76 -31.52
C THR A 2 23.98 12.52 -30.64
N LYS A 3 25.22 12.05 -30.48
CA LYS A 3 25.55 10.96 -29.56
C LYS A 3 25.10 11.29 -28.13
N GLU A 4 25.29 12.54 -27.72
CA GLU A 4 24.86 13.06 -26.42
C GLU A 4 23.35 13.05 -26.25
N GLN A 5 22.58 13.53 -27.22
CA GLN A 5 21.11 13.46 -27.17
C GLN A 5 20.62 12.01 -27.06
N SER A 6 21.23 11.11 -27.83
CA SER A 6 20.87 9.68 -27.84
C SER A 6 21.18 9.03 -26.48
N ALA A 7 22.34 9.36 -25.91
CA ALA A 7 22.76 8.95 -24.58
C ALA A 7 21.81 9.50 -23.49
N THR A 8 21.38 10.76 -23.59
CA THR A 8 20.43 11.37 -22.63
C THR A 8 19.05 10.72 -22.69
N ILE A 9 18.48 10.49 -23.89
CA ILE A 9 17.19 9.80 -24.01
C ILE A 9 17.30 8.38 -23.46
N PHE A 10 18.34 7.65 -23.87
CA PHE A 10 18.57 6.30 -23.37
C PHE A 10 18.66 6.29 -21.85
N GLY A 11 19.46 7.19 -21.30
CA GLY A 11 19.69 7.32 -19.89
C GLY A 11 18.45 7.62 -19.07
N LEU A 12 17.64 8.58 -19.54
CA LEU A 12 16.34 8.88 -18.96
C LEU A 12 15.43 7.64 -18.95
N THR A 13 15.38 6.90 -20.07
CA THR A 13 14.57 5.67 -20.14
C THR A 13 15.08 4.59 -19.18
N ALA A 14 16.40 4.44 -19.01
CA ALA A 14 16.98 3.47 -18.07
C ALA A 14 16.73 3.85 -16.59
N VAL A 15 16.76 5.15 -16.27
CA VAL A 15 16.45 5.65 -14.92
C VAL A 15 14.99 5.43 -14.56
N LEU A 16 14.08 5.56 -15.52
CA LEU A 16 12.64 5.44 -15.28
C LEU A 16 12.12 4.00 -15.40
N SER A 17 12.75 3.16 -16.22
CA SER A 17 12.32 1.78 -16.45
C SER A 17 12.81 0.84 -15.35
N SER A 18 12.00 -0.17 -15.02
CA SER A 18 12.46 -1.31 -14.22
C SER A 18 13.10 -2.38 -15.10
N LYS A 19 12.65 -2.46 -16.36
CA LYS A 19 13.17 -3.33 -17.40
C LYS A 19 13.40 -2.52 -18.67
N GLN A 20 14.65 -2.35 -19.05
CA GLN A 20 15.05 -1.65 -20.25
C GLN A 20 15.26 -2.67 -21.38
N ILE A 21 14.55 -2.51 -22.50
CA ILE A 21 14.76 -3.33 -23.69
C ILE A 21 15.59 -2.52 -24.68
N TYR A 22 16.78 -2.99 -24.99
CA TYR A 22 17.65 -2.37 -25.98
C TYR A 22 17.56 -3.15 -27.30
N ASN A 23 16.80 -2.59 -28.25
CA ASN A 23 16.53 -3.20 -29.54
C ASN A 23 17.68 -2.95 -30.52
N ILE A 24 18.38 -4.02 -30.88
CA ILE A 24 19.54 -4.03 -31.78
C ILE A 24 19.20 -4.82 -33.05
N ASN A 25 19.73 -4.40 -34.19
CA ASN A 25 19.59 -5.15 -35.44
C ASN A 25 20.79 -6.09 -35.67
N MET A 26 20.51 -7.33 -36.08
CA MET A 26 21.43 -8.43 -36.45
C MET A 26 22.35 -8.94 -35.34
N GLN A 27 23.22 -8.10 -34.77
CA GLN A 27 24.20 -8.53 -33.77
C GLN A 27 24.61 -7.38 -32.84
N ILE A 28 25.07 -7.73 -31.64
CA ILE A 28 25.64 -6.75 -30.71
C ILE A 28 26.99 -6.27 -31.26
N GLN A 29 27.08 -4.98 -31.58
CA GLN A 29 28.30 -4.32 -32.03
C GLN A 29 28.89 -3.43 -30.93
N GLU A 30 30.21 -3.28 -30.90
CA GLU A 30 30.92 -2.53 -29.85
C GLU A 30 30.50 -1.06 -29.79
N ASP A 31 30.22 -0.41 -30.92
CA ASP A 31 29.77 0.99 -31.00
C ASP A 31 28.42 1.20 -30.28
N LYS A 32 27.51 0.22 -30.33
CA LYS A 32 26.21 0.26 -29.65
C LYS A 32 26.38 0.16 -28.15
N VAL A 33 27.31 -0.68 -27.70
CA VAL A 33 27.63 -0.87 -26.29
C VAL A 33 28.41 0.33 -25.73
N GLU A 34 29.27 0.98 -26.53
CA GLU A 34 30.03 2.17 -26.13
C GLU A 34 29.13 3.38 -25.88
N ASN A 35 28.18 3.65 -26.79
CA ASN A 35 27.20 4.74 -26.61
C ASN A 35 26.37 4.55 -25.33
N LEU A 36 26.09 3.30 -24.98
CA LEU A 36 25.43 2.92 -23.74
C LEU A 36 26.35 3.24 -22.54
N ALA A 37 27.58 2.74 -22.54
CA ALA A 37 28.51 2.95 -21.43
C ALA A 37 28.80 4.42 -21.15
N TYR A 38 28.81 5.29 -22.15
CA TYR A 38 29.02 6.73 -21.96
C TYR A 38 28.03 7.36 -20.97
N PHE A 39 26.72 7.17 -21.18
CA PHE A 39 25.70 7.66 -20.24
C PHE A 39 25.80 6.99 -18.87
N MET A 40 26.11 5.70 -18.87
CA MET A 40 26.11 4.90 -17.66
C MET A 40 27.25 5.30 -16.73
N ARG A 41 28.45 5.55 -17.26
CA ARG A 41 29.60 6.08 -16.50
C ARG A 41 29.31 7.46 -15.93
N PHE A 42 28.59 8.26 -16.70
CA PHE A 42 28.15 9.57 -16.31
C PHE A 42 27.19 9.51 -15.10
N ALA A 43 26.14 8.68 -15.17
CA ALA A 43 25.21 8.46 -14.07
C ALA A 43 25.89 7.82 -12.86
N GLN A 44 26.81 6.87 -13.10
CA GLN A 44 27.63 6.24 -12.06
C GLN A 44 28.48 7.26 -11.33
N ALA A 45 29.22 8.10 -12.04
CA ALA A 45 30.10 9.10 -11.43
C ALA A 45 29.31 10.08 -10.55
N ALA A 46 28.11 10.47 -11.00
CA ALA A 46 27.19 11.29 -10.22
C ALA A 46 26.74 10.60 -8.93
N LEU A 47 26.34 9.33 -9.00
CA LEU A 47 25.89 8.54 -7.85
C LEU A 47 27.04 8.21 -6.89
N SER A 48 28.20 7.80 -7.41
CA SER A 48 29.39 7.46 -6.63
C SER A 48 29.97 8.67 -5.91
N LYS A 49 29.99 9.86 -6.54
CA LYS A 49 30.41 11.09 -5.86
C LYS A 49 29.50 11.39 -4.67
N ALA A 50 28.19 11.33 -4.90
CA ALA A 50 27.22 11.61 -3.86
C ALA A 50 27.21 10.52 -2.76
N ALA A 51 27.54 9.27 -3.10
CA ALA A 51 27.75 8.18 -2.15
C ALA A 51 29.02 8.34 -1.31
N ALA A 52 30.12 8.79 -1.92
CA ALA A 52 31.38 9.03 -1.21
C ALA A 52 31.25 10.16 -0.17
N ASP A 53 30.45 11.18 -0.47
CA ASP A 53 30.11 12.23 0.50
C ASP A 53 29.32 11.64 1.69
N MET A 54 28.43 10.66 1.46
CA MET A 54 27.70 9.95 2.53
C MET A 54 28.56 8.94 3.31
N GLU A 55 29.51 8.24 2.69
CA GLU A 55 30.38 7.27 3.38
C GLU A 55 31.30 7.93 4.43
N ARG A 56 31.66 9.21 4.23
CA ARG A 56 32.42 10.00 5.22
C ARG A 56 31.65 10.25 6.51
N GLU A 57 30.32 10.09 6.50
CA GLU A 57 29.42 10.31 7.64
C GLU A 57 29.05 9.02 8.38
N GLY A 58 29.61 7.87 7.99
CA GLY A 58 29.56 6.63 8.77
C GLY A 58 28.27 5.83 8.70
N LYS A 59 27.33 6.17 7.80
CA LYS A 59 26.11 5.38 7.54
C LYS A 59 25.77 5.44 6.05
N GLY A 60 25.93 4.32 5.37
CA GLY A 60 25.53 4.14 3.98
C GLY A 60 24.58 2.95 3.84
N PRO A 61 23.72 2.95 2.82
CA PRO A 61 22.81 1.83 2.50
C PRO A 61 23.59 0.56 2.17
N SER A 62 22.86 -0.52 1.87
CA SER A 62 23.39 -1.67 1.13
C SER A 62 24.19 -1.16 -0.08
N ARG A 63 25.52 -1.36 -0.06
CA ARG A 63 26.45 -0.98 -1.15
C ARG A 63 25.92 -1.37 -2.53
N GLU A 64 25.23 -2.50 -2.61
CA GLU A 64 24.62 -3.02 -3.83
C GLU A 64 23.62 -2.09 -4.53
N ASP A 65 22.84 -1.28 -3.81
CA ASP A 65 21.84 -0.39 -4.42
C ASP A 65 22.45 0.88 -4.99
N ILE A 66 23.57 1.33 -4.42
CA ILE A 66 24.37 2.44 -4.94
C ILE A 66 25.23 1.94 -6.10
N ASP A 67 25.85 0.78 -5.95
CA ASP A 67 26.75 0.21 -6.96
C ASP A 67 25.95 -0.11 -8.23
N ARG A 68 24.76 -0.73 -8.09
CA ARG A 68 23.88 -1.13 -9.20
C ARG A 68 22.52 -0.42 -9.14
N PRO A 69 22.43 0.84 -9.60
CA PRO A 69 21.21 1.64 -9.51
C PRO A 69 20.10 1.17 -10.45
N PHE A 70 20.43 0.46 -11.54
CA PHE A 70 19.44 0.00 -12.52
C PHE A 70 19.13 -1.48 -12.36
N GLN A 71 17.87 -1.84 -12.64
CA GLN A 71 17.35 -3.18 -12.34
C GLN A 71 17.68 -4.20 -13.42
N SER A 72 17.13 -4.05 -14.63
CA SER A 72 17.35 -5.02 -15.71
C SER A 72 17.50 -4.35 -17.06
N LEU A 73 18.45 -4.87 -17.86
CA LEU A 73 18.65 -4.53 -19.25
C LEU A 73 18.63 -5.81 -20.09
N ASP A 74 17.73 -5.84 -21.06
CA ASP A 74 17.55 -6.93 -22.01
C ASP A 74 17.98 -6.47 -23.40
N PHE A 75 19.01 -7.11 -23.95
CA PHE A 75 19.41 -6.94 -25.34
C PHE A 75 18.45 -7.74 -26.23
N LEU A 76 17.65 -7.04 -27.04
CA LEU A 76 16.78 -7.66 -28.03
C LEU A 76 17.45 -7.58 -29.40
N VAL A 77 18.05 -8.69 -29.84
CA VAL A 77 18.73 -8.77 -31.14
C VAL A 77 17.73 -9.24 -32.20
N ARG A 78 17.40 -8.36 -33.14
CA ARG A 78 16.50 -8.63 -34.26
C ARG A 78 17.25 -9.30 -35.40
N ASP A 79 16.53 -10.07 -36.22
CA ASP A 79 17.04 -10.66 -37.45
C ASP A 79 18.28 -11.55 -37.24
N TRP A 80 18.29 -12.30 -36.14
CA TRP A 80 19.33 -13.25 -35.80
C TRP A 80 19.35 -14.42 -36.79
N ARG A 81 20.52 -14.70 -37.38
CA ARG A 81 20.69 -15.69 -38.45
C ARG A 81 21.40 -16.98 -38.02
N HIS A 82 21.83 -17.08 -36.75
CA HIS A 82 22.70 -18.17 -36.31
C HIS A 82 21.97 -19.32 -35.61
N PHE A 83 20.63 -19.30 -35.56
CA PHE A 83 19.86 -20.47 -35.15
C PHE A 83 19.89 -21.53 -36.25
N ARG A 84 20.00 -22.79 -35.84
CA ARG A 84 19.88 -23.93 -36.74
C ARG A 84 18.48 -24.51 -36.62
N ASP A 85 17.96 -25.04 -37.73
CA ASP A 85 16.59 -25.56 -37.81
C ASP A 85 16.36 -26.83 -36.97
N ASP A 86 17.43 -27.57 -36.66
CA ASP A 86 17.41 -28.80 -35.87
C ASP A 86 17.50 -28.56 -34.35
N TRP A 87 17.60 -27.30 -33.91
CA TRP A 87 17.82 -26.97 -32.50
C TRP A 87 16.52 -26.87 -31.69
N THR A 88 16.64 -27.29 -30.44
CA THR A 88 15.62 -27.05 -29.40
C THR A 88 15.69 -25.61 -28.89
N VAL A 89 14.60 -25.14 -28.26
CA VAL A 89 14.53 -23.78 -27.71
C VAL A 89 15.61 -23.56 -26.64
N GLU A 90 15.93 -24.59 -25.87
CA GLU A 90 16.94 -24.59 -24.82
C GLU A 90 18.35 -24.37 -25.40
N GLN A 91 18.68 -25.06 -26.50
CA GLN A 91 19.95 -24.87 -27.22
C GLN A 91 20.06 -23.46 -27.80
N CYS A 92 18.96 -22.92 -28.33
CA CYS A 92 18.92 -21.53 -28.80
C CYS A 92 19.16 -20.54 -27.65
N LYS A 93 18.59 -20.78 -26.46
CA LYS A 93 18.85 -19.95 -25.26
C LYS A 93 20.30 -20.02 -24.81
N GLU A 94 20.92 -21.19 -24.83
CA GLU A 94 22.35 -21.34 -24.51
C GLU A 94 23.22 -20.53 -25.49
N GLN A 95 22.90 -20.54 -26.78
CA GLN A 95 23.61 -19.71 -27.77
C GLN A 95 23.44 -18.20 -27.49
N MET A 96 22.25 -17.75 -27.09
CA MET A 96 22.00 -16.35 -26.73
C MET A 96 22.86 -15.91 -25.55
N GLU A 97 22.97 -16.76 -24.51
CA GLU A 97 23.81 -16.50 -23.33
C GLU A 97 25.30 -16.49 -23.68
N GLN A 98 25.73 -17.40 -24.55
CA GLN A 98 27.10 -17.40 -25.07
C GLN A 98 27.39 -16.13 -25.88
N HIS A 99 26.44 -15.64 -26.70
CA HIS A 99 26.58 -14.39 -27.45
C HIS A 99 26.71 -13.20 -26.51
N LEU A 100 25.84 -13.08 -25.50
CA LEU A 100 25.95 -12.04 -24.47
C LEU A 100 27.30 -12.10 -23.75
N SER A 101 27.71 -13.29 -23.34
CA SER A 101 28.98 -13.51 -22.64
C SER A 101 30.20 -13.17 -23.50
N ARG A 102 30.12 -13.25 -24.83
CA ARG A 102 31.21 -12.80 -25.70
C ARG A 102 31.27 -11.28 -25.74
N HIS A 103 30.13 -10.60 -25.78
CA HIS A 103 30.07 -9.15 -25.99
C HIS A 103 30.07 -8.28 -24.72
N VAL A 104 29.73 -8.85 -23.57
CA VAL A 104 29.51 -8.09 -22.33
C VAL A 104 30.33 -8.64 -21.15
N ASN A 105 31.04 -9.76 -21.28
CA ASN A 105 31.87 -10.28 -20.18
C ASN A 105 33.23 -9.56 -20.12
N PRO A 106 33.59 -8.92 -18.98
CA PRO A 106 34.87 -8.24 -18.79
C PRO A 106 36.10 -9.13 -18.97
N GLN A 107 35.99 -10.45 -18.81
CA GLN A 107 37.13 -11.36 -18.93
C GLN A 107 37.48 -11.74 -20.38
N LYS A 108 36.56 -11.50 -21.33
CA LYS A 108 36.68 -11.96 -22.73
C LYS A 108 36.90 -10.82 -23.71
N MET A 109 36.77 -9.57 -23.25
CA MET A 109 36.89 -8.38 -24.07
C MET A 109 38.31 -7.81 -24.06
N VAL A 110 38.66 -7.07 -25.11
CA VAL A 110 39.96 -6.37 -25.21
C VAL A 110 39.87 -4.99 -24.56
N GLU A 111 38.72 -4.32 -24.69
CA GLU A 111 38.37 -3.09 -23.96
C GLU A 111 37.37 -3.39 -22.84
N ASN A 112 37.89 -3.72 -21.65
CA ASN A 112 37.07 -4.15 -20.51
C ASN A 112 36.18 -3.03 -19.95
N SER A 113 36.52 -1.76 -20.18
CA SER A 113 35.91 -0.63 -19.47
C SER A 113 34.42 -0.44 -19.75
N THR A 114 33.93 -0.86 -20.92
CA THR A 114 32.52 -0.75 -21.33
C THR A 114 31.67 -1.86 -20.69
N ALA A 115 32.14 -3.10 -20.78
CA ALA A 115 31.53 -4.27 -20.14
C ALA A 115 31.47 -4.12 -18.62
N GLU A 116 32.54 -3.63 -18.00
CA GLU A 116 32.61 -3.31 -16.58
C GLU A 116 31.56 -2.27 -16.18
N ALA A 117 31.39 -1.20 -16.96
CA ALA A 117 30.39 -0.18 -16.69
C ALA A 117 28.95 -0.73 -16.73
N LEU A 118 28.64 -1.66 -17.63
CA LEU A 118 27.32 -2.29 -17.70
C LEU A 118 27.04 -3.20 -16.51
N HIS A 119 28.01 -4.05 -16.17
CA HIS A 119 27.93 -4.95 -15.01
C HIS A 119 27.95 -4.19 -13.67
N ALA A 120 28.60 -3.03 -13.64
CA ALA A 120 28.54 -2.13 -12.50
C ALA A 120 27.14 -1.56 -12.35
N MET A 121 26.46 -1.17 -13.43
CA MET A 121 25.25 -0.36 -13.30
C MET A 121 23.93 -1.14 -13.29
N PHE A 122 23.86 -2.32 -13.91
CA PHE A 122 22.65 -3.13 -13.98
C PHE A 122 22.73 -4.36 -13.06
N LYS A 123 21.65 -4.64 -12.32
CA LYS A 123 21.53 -5.86 -11.50
C LYS A 123 21.38 -7.12 -12.34
N ARG A 124 20.72 -7.03 -13.50
CA ARG A 124 20.52 -8.15 -14.42
C ARG A 124 20.76 -7.72 -15.86
N LEU A 125 21.50 -8.54 -16.60
CA LEU A 125 21.75 -8.40 -18.02
C LEU A 125 21.29 -9.68 -18.72
N ASN A 126 20.36 -9.52 -19.67
CA ASN A 126 19.82 -10.63 -20.46
C ASN A 126 19.99 -10.33 -21.95
N CYS A 127 19.96 -11.38 -22.77
CA CYS A 127 19.95 -11.26 -24.23
C CYS A 127 18.90 -12.20 -24.79
N PHE A 128 18.08 -11.69 -25.71
CA PHE A 128 17.11 -12.45 -26.46
C PHE A 128 17.29 -12.18 -27.94
N CYS A 129 17.58 -13.23 -28.70
CA CYS A 129 17.75 -13.14 -30.14
C CYS A 129 16.46 -13.59 -30.84
N MET A 130 15.89 -12.73 -31.68
CA MET A 130 14.72 -13.03 -32.50
C MET A 130 15.16 -13.42 -33.91
N PRO A 131 14.61 -14.51 -34.48
CA PRO A 131 14.86 -14.84 -35.87
C PRO A 131 14.26 -13.77 -36.81
N HIS A 132 14.60 -13.86 -38.09
CA HIS A 132 14.02 -12.97 -39.09
C HIS A 132 12.50 -13.22 -39.25
N PRO A 133 11.65 -12.19 -39.27
CA PRO A 133 10.19 -12.35 -39.35
C PRO A 133 9.69 -12.85 -40.70
N GLY A 134 10.51 -12.73 -41.75
CA GLY A 134 10.21 -13.22 -43.10
C GLY A 134 10.37 -12.12 -44.15
N LEU A 135 10.75 -12.50 -45.38
CA LEU A 135 11.01 -11.53 -46.46
C LEU A 135 9.72 -10.89 -47.02
N ILE A 136 8.55 -11.49 -46.74
CA ILE A 136 7.27 -10.98 -47.24
C ILE A 136 6.91 -9.66 -46.54
N ILE A 137 7.23 -9.54 -45.25
CA ILE A 137 6.86 -8.37 -44.45
C ILE A 137 7.77 -7.15 -44.69
N GLU A 138 8.92 -7.33 -45.33
CA GLU A 138 9.81 -6.23 -45.71
C GLU A 138 9.28 -5.46 -46.94
N LYS A 139 8.33 -6.04 -47.66
CA LYS A 139 7.77 -5.43 -48.87
C LYS A 139 6.68 -4.43 -48.50
N ASP A 140 6.72 -3.26 -49.13
CA ASP A 140 5.68 -2.23 -49.02
C ASP A 140 4.27 -2.71 -49.38
N THR A 141 4.16 -3.84 -50.09
CA THR A 141 2.89 -4.48 -50.48
C THR A 141 2.26 -5.33 -49.38
N TRP A 142 2.89 -5.47 -48.21
CA TRP A 142 2.37 -6.34 -47.16
C TRP A 142 1.09 -5.76 -46.55
N SER A 143 0.05 -6.60 -46.49
CA SER A 143 -1.29 -6.24 -46.03
C SER A 143 -1.47 -6.28 -44.51
N GLY A 144 -0.43 -6.66 -43.75
CA GLY A 144 -0.51 -6.87 -42.30
C GLY A 144 -0.98 -8.28 -41.89
N ASN A 145 -1.12 -9.22 -42.83
CA ASN A 145 -1.61 -10.56 -42.53
C ASN A 145 -0.59 -11.38 -41.73
N VAL A 146 -1.06 -12.01 -40.64
CA VAL A 146 -0.24 -12.83 -39.72
C VAL A 146 0.24 -14.13 -40.38
N SER A 147 -0.48 -14.65 -41.38
CA SER A 147 -0.06 -15.86 -42.11
C SER A 147 1.26 -15.71 -42.86
N ASP A 148 1.64 -14.47 -43.17
CA ASP A 148 2.84 -14.15 -43.96
C ASP A 148 4.09 -14.06 -43.07
N ILE A 149 3.91 -14.10 -41.75
CA ILE A 149 4.98 -14.06 -40.75
C ILE A 149 5.52 -15.48 -40.55
N SER A 150 6.84 -15.60 -40.47
CA SER A 150 7.50 -16.87 -40.17
C SER A 150 6.98 -17.50 -38.88
N LYS A 151 6.65 -18.80 -38.93
CA LYS A 151 6.16 -19.55 -37.76
C LYS A 151 7.19 -19.58 -36.63
N ASP A 152 8.47 -19.65 -36.96
CA ASP A 152 9.54 -19.58 -35.96
C ASP A 152 9.60 -18.22 -35.29
N PHE A 153 9.43 -17.14 -36.05
CA PHE A 153 9.33 -15.80 -35.47
C PHE A 153 8.17 -15.69 -34.48
N ILE A 154 6.98 -16.19 -34.85
CA ILE A 154 5.82 -16.20 -33.96
C ILE A 154 6.10 -16.99 -32.69
N ARG A 155 6.74 -18.17 -32.80
CA ARG A 155 7.12 -19.01 -31.65
C ARG A 155 8.08 -18.28 -30.71
N PHE A 156 9.15 -17.68 -31.24
CA PHE A 156 10.12 -16.92 -30.43
C PHE A 156 9.51 -15.63 -29.84
N MET A 157 8.60 -14.99 -30.57
CA MET A 157 7.86 -13.83 -30.07
C MET A 157 6.95 -14.20 -28.90
N ASP A 158 6.21 -15.31 -28.96
CA ASP A 158 5.38 -15.79 -27.83
C ASP A 158 6.26 -16.07 -26.60
N LEU A 159 7.41 -16.74 -26.79
CA LEU A 159 8.37 -16.98 -25.71
C LEU A 159 8.89 -15.68 -25.10
N TYR A 160 9.26 -14.70 -25.93
CA TYR A 160 9.78 -13.41 -25.48
C TYR A 160 8.73 -12.61 -24.71
N VAL A 161 7.51 -12.52 -25.24
CA VAL A 161 6.40 -11.79 -24.61
C VAL A 161 6.06 -12.39 -23.24
N ARG A 162 6.03 -13.74 -23.13
CA ARG A 162 5.84 -14.41 -21.83
C ARG A 162 6.98 -14.14 -20.86
N ASP A 163 8.23 -14.16 -21.32
CA ASP A 163 9.39 -13.86 -20.47
C ASP A 163 9.33 -12.41 -19.93
N VAL A 164 9.03 -11.44 -20.80
CA VAL A 164 8.96 -10.01 -20.43
C VAL A 164 7.79 -9.72 -19.50
N PHE A 165 6.58 -10.16 -19.84
CA PHE A 165 5.35 -9.72 -19.17
C PHE A 165 4.83 -10.68 -18.10
N SER A 166 5.23 -11.95 -18.09
CA SER A 166 4.76 -12.90 -17.05
C SER A 166 5.79 -13.13 -15.95
N ILE A 167 7.07 -13.28 -16.31
CA ILE A 167 8.14 -13.65 -15.37
C ILE A 167 8.99 -12.42 -15.01
N GLY A 168 9.20 -11.52 -15.97
CA GLY A 168 10.14 -10.40 -15.87
C GLY A 168 9.58 -9.11 -15.28
N LEU A 169 8.32 -9.06 -14.82
CA LEU A 169 7.74 -7.83 -14.26
C LEU A 169 8.26 -7.60 -12.83
N SER A 170 9.12 -6.59 -12.68
CA SER A 170 9.56 -6.09 -11.39
C SER A 170 9.08 -4.67 -11.15
N THR A 171 8.62 -4.38 -9.94
CA THR A 171 8.32 -3.00 -9.49
C THR A 171 9.54 -2.12 -9.65
N LYS A 172 9.34 -0.90 -10.17
CA LYS A 172 10.44 0.07 -10.31
C LYS A 172 10.99 0.44 -8.95
N LYS A 173 12.31 0.30 -8.78
CA LYS A 173 13.05 0.75 -7.61
C LYS A 173 14.07 1.81 -7.99
N ILE A 174 14.22 2.82 -7.15
CA ILE A 174 15.27 3.83 -7.22
C ILE A 174 15.99 3.77 -5.88
N LEU A 175 17.25 3.32 -5.87
CA LEU A 175 18.04 3.08 -4.65
C LEU A 175 17.34 2.23 -3.59
N GLY A 176 16.70 1.15 -4.01
CA GLY A 176 15.98 0.24 -3.10
C GLY A 176 14.56 0.68 -2.75
N SER A 177 14.22 1.97 -2.84
CA SER A 177 12.86 2.47 -2.62
C SER A 177 11.96 2.22 -3.83
N GLU A 178 10.78 1.66 -3.59
CA GLU A 178 9.78 1.38 -4.62
C GLU A 178 9.07 2.66 -5.05
N LEU A 179 8.96 2.85 -6.36
CA LEU A 179 8.32 4.01 -6.96
C LEU A 179 6.82 3.75 -7.12
N SER A 180 5.98 4.65 -6.59
CA SER A 180 4.53 4.54 -6.70
C SER A 180 4.03 5.18 -7.98
N THR A 181 2.79 4.85 -8.38
CA THR A 181 2.14 5.47 -9.54
C THR A 181 1.87 6.96 -9.34
N MET A 182 1.81 7.42 -8.07
CA MET A 182 1.58 8.83 -7.74
C MET A 182 2.89 9.63 -7.78
N SER A 183 4.01 9.04 -7.36
CA SER A 183 5.32 9.68 -7.44
C SER A 183 5.99 9.58 -8.81
N PHE A 184 5.68 8.55 -9.61
CA PHE A 184 6.22 8.39 -10.97
C PHE A 184 6.12 9.66 -11.85
N PRO A 185 4.96 10.32 -12.02
CA PRO A 185 4.87 11.51 -12.86
C PRO A 185 5.68 12.70 -12.33
N LEU A 186 5.83 12.82 -11.00
CA LEU A 186 6.63 13.87 -10.37
C LEU A 186 8.12 13.64 -10.65
N VAL A 187 8.58 12.40 -10.45
CA VAL A 187 9.95 11.98 -10.75
C VAL A 187 10.27 12.16 -12.24
N LEU A 188 9.36 11.75 -13.13
CA LEU A 188 9.50 11.94 -14.57
C LEU A 188 9.69 13.42 -14.93
N ARG A 189 8.84 14.30 -14.38
CA ARG A 189 8.92 15.74 -14.64
C ARG A 189 10.25 16.32 -14.18
N ASP A 190 10.72 15.94 -13.00
CA ASP A 190 11.97 16.45 -12.43
C ASP A 190 13.18 16.00 -13.25
N PHE A 191 13.22 14.73 -13.69
CA PHE A 191 14.26 14.26 -14.60
C PHE A 191 14.19 14.92 -15.98
N VAL A 192 13.01 15.05 -16.58
CA VAL A 192 12.87 15.73 -17.88
C VAL A 192 13.31 17.19 -17.78
N SER A 193 12.94 17.90 -16.71
CA SER A 193 13.37 19.27 -16.47
C SER A 193 14.89 19.37 -16.31
N ALA A 194 15.51 18.45 -15.59
CA ALA A 194 16.96 18.42 -15.41
C ALA A 194 17.72 18.13 -16.71
N PHE A 195 17.14 17.34 -17.61
CA PHE A 195 17.75 17.00 -18.90
C PHE A 195 17.34 17.94 -20.04
N HIS A 196 16.43 18.89 -19.81
CA HIS A 196 15.98 19.87 -20.81
C HIS A 196 17.10 20.88 -21.16
N ASP A 197 17.78 21.40 -20.14
CA ASP A 197 18.87 22.35 -20.27
C ASP A 197 20.19 21.58 -20.35
N ALA A 198 20.60 21.21 -21.56
CA ALA A 198 21.72 20.30 -21.86
C ALA A 198 23.14 20.84 -21.50
N ALA A 199 23.35 21.36 -20.29
CA ALA A 199 24.67 21.77 -19.79
C ALA A 199 24.78 21.60 -18.25
N PRO A 200 25.97 21.20 -17.77
CA PRO A 200 26.49 19.84 -17.92
C PRO A 200 25.54 18.82 -17.27
N ALA A 201 25.29 17.69 -17.94
CA ALA A 201 24.35 16.67 -17.49
C ALA A 201 24.52 16.27 -16.00
N ALA A 202 25.75 16.35 -15.46
CA ALA A 202 26.17 15.83 -14.14
C ALA A 202 25.43 16.49 -13.00
N MET A 203 25.45 17.81 -12.97
CA MET A 203 24.88 18.59 -11.89
C MET A 203 23.35 18.47 -11.92
N SER A 204 22.77 18.58 -13.11
CA SER A 204 21.32 18.43 -13.32
C SER A 204 20.83 17.02 -12.93
N PHE A 205 21.57 15.97 -13.28
CA PHE A 205 21.23 14.60 -12.89
C PHE A 205 21.32 14.39 -11.37
N THR A 206 22.41 14.84 -10.72
CA THR A 206 22.52 14.75 -9.25
C THR A 206 21.40 15.49 -8.54
N GLN A 207 21.03 16.68 -9.04
CA GLN A 207 19.96 17.48 -8.47
C GLN A 207 18.58 16.83 -8.66
N ALA A 208 18.30 16.29 -9.85
CA ALA A 208 17.08 15.51 -10.08
C ALA A 208 17.02 14.26 -9.19
N MET A 209 18.15 13.59 -9.01
CA MET A 209 18.24 12.42 -8.13
C MET A 209 18.04 12.81 -6.65
N THR A 210 18.60 13.93 -6.20
CA THR A 210 18.32 14.53 -4.90
C THR A 210 16.83 14.77 -4.71
N ASN A 211 16.19 15.50 -5.62
CA ASN A 211 14.75 15.80 -5.54
C ASN A 211 13.91 14.52 -5.50
N CYS A 212 14.26 13.53 -6.34
CA CYS A 212 13.62 12.23 -6.37
C CYS A 212 13.76 11.48 -5.02
N THR A 213 14.96 11.41 -4.46
CA THR A 213 15.18 10.72 -3.16
C THR A 213 14.47 11.43 -2.01
N VAL A 214 14.46 12.76 -2.00
CA VAL A 214 13.69 13.56 -1.03
C VAL A 214 12.20 13.26 -1.13
N LEU A 215 11.65 13.22 -2.34
CA LEU A 215 10.24 12.91 -2.57
C LEU A 215 9.89 11.49 -2.11
N LEU A 216 10.70 10.50 -2.47
CA LEU A 216 10.51 9.10 -2.07
C LEU A 216 10.62 8.92 -0.55
N ALA A 217 11.56 9.60 0.10
CA ALA A 217 11.71 9.57 1.55
C ALA A 217 10.48 10.16 2.26
N LYS A 218 9.94 11.28 1.75
CA LYS A 218 8.69 11.88 2.26
C LYS A 218 7.51 10.91 2.12
N GLU A 219 7.33 10.33 0.93
CA GLU A 219 6.25 9.38 0.66
C GLU A 219 6.36 8.14 1.58
N GLN A 220 7.55 7.57 1.72
CA GLN A 220 7.80 6.40 2.56
C GLN A 220 7.53 6.70 4.04
N ALA A 221 8.00 7.85 4.55
CA ALA A 221 7.76 8.24 5.94
C ALA A 221 6.25 8.42 6.23
N MET A 222 5.53 9.12 5.34
CA MET A 222 4.08 9.33 5.47
C MET A 222 3.29 8.02 5.38
N LYS A 223 3.67 7.13 4.47
CA LYS A 223 3.04 5.81 4.30
C LYS A 223 3.26 4.93 5.52
N ASN A 224 4.48 4.89 6.05
CA ASN A 224 4.82 4.11 7.23
C ASN A 224 4.12 4.65 8.49
N TYR A 225 4.02 5.98 8.65
CA TYR A 225 3.28 6.59 9.75
C TYR A 225 1.80 6.21 9.69
N THR A 226 1.16 6.44 8.53
CA THR A 226 -0.25 6.09 8.28
C THR A 226 -0.53 4.62 8.57
N LYS A 227 0.36 3.72 8.12
CA LYS A 227 0.25 2.27 8.36
C LYS A 227 0.30 1.95 9.86
N LYS A 228 1.34 2.39 10.57
CA LYS A 228 1.52 2.13 12.01
C LYS A 228 0.36 2.72 12.83
N MET A 229 -0.06 3.95 12.53
CA MET A 229 -1.18 4.60 13.22
C MET A 229 -2.51 3.88 12.97
N THR A 230 -2.76 3.44 11.74
CA THR A 230 -3.98 2.68 11.41
C THR A 230 -4.01 1.33 12.11
N GLU A 231 -2.88 0.61 12.16
CA GLU A 231 -2.76 -0.66 12.88
C GLU A 231 -3.06 -0.51 14.38
N GLU A 232 -2.51 0.52 15.04
CA GLU A 232 -2.80 0.78 16.45
C GLU A 232 -4.24 1.25 16.67
N ALA A 233 -4.78 2.07 15.76
CA ALA A 233 -6.16 2.49 15.81
C ALA A 233 -7.14 1.30 15.66
N GLN A 234 -6.78 0.25 14.92
CA GLN A 234 -7.58 -0.97 14.81
C GLN A 234 -7.53 -1.82 16.09
N ARG A 235 -6.38 -1.87 16.79
CA ARG A 235 -6.26 -2.57 18.08
C ARG A 235 -7.09 -1.94 19.19
N HIS A 236 -7.29 -0.62 19.12
CA HIS A 236 -8.06 0.15 20.11
C HIS A 236 -9.34 0.75 19.52
N PRO A 237 -10.38 -0.07 19.23
CA PRO A 237 -11.61 0.40 18.57
C PRO A 237 -12.42 1.41 19.41
N ARG A 238 -12.23 1.43 20.73
CA ARG A 238 -12.90 2.36 21.66
C ARG A 238 -12.15 3.67 21.90
N GLY A 239 -11.05 3.89 21.17
CA GLY A 239 -10.14 5.02 21.37
C GLY A 239 -9.18 4.82 22.55
N MET A 240 -8.07 5.55 22.53
CA MET A 240 -7.03 5.57 23.55
C MET A 240 -7.05 6.90 24.31
N LYS A 241 -6.43 6.94 25.50
CA LYS A 241 -6.28 8.20 26.24
C LYS A 241 -5.41 9.19 25.45
N PRO A 242 -5.63 10.51 25.57
CA PRO A 242 -4.80 11.50 24.87
C PRO A 242 -3.31 11.40 25.21
N GLU A 243 -2.97 11.16 26.49
CA GLU A 243 -1.57 11.02 26.93
C GLU A 243 -0.90 9.76 26.36
N GLU A 244 -1.63 8.64 26.34
CA GLU A 244 -1.17 7.38 25.75
C GLU A 244 -1.00 7.53 24.23
N PHE A 245 -1.96 8.17 23.57
CA PHE A 245 -1.90 8.49 22.14
C PHE A 245 -0.68 9.36 21.78
N ASP A 246 -0.43 10.42 22.57
CA ASP A 246 0.73 11.29 22.36
C ASP A 246 2.05 10.53 22.58
N SER A 247 2.13 9.67 23.58
CA SER A 247 3.31 8.83 23.84
C SER A 247 3.56 7.84 22.69
N LEU A 248 2.49 7.24 22.15
CA LEU A 248 2.54 6.32 21.01
C LEU A 248 2.98 7.06 19.74
N SER A 249 2.38 8.21 19.44
CA SER A 249 2.75 9.04 18.29
C SER A 249 4.23 9.45 18.37
N ARG A 250 4.71 9.88 19.54
CA ARG A 250 6.14 10.19 19.74
C ARG A 250 7.04 8.98 19.52
N SER A 251 6.64 7.79 19.98
CA SER A 251 7.38 6.55 19.76
C SER A 251 7.47 6.21 18.27
N ILE A 252 6.35 6.30 17.54
CA ILE A 252 6.29 6.04 16.10
C ILE A 252 7.15 7.07 15.34
N THR A 253 7.05 8.36 15.67
CA THR A 253 7.86 9.41 15.05
C THR A 253 9.34 9.19 15.29
N LYS A 254 9.74 8.75 16.50
CA LYS A 254 11.14 8.42 16.79
C LYS A 254 11.64 7.22 15.98
N GLN A 255 10.82 6.17 15.85
CA GLN A 255 11.16 5.04 14.97
C GLN A 255 11.31 5.47 13.51
N LEU A 256 10.42 6.35 13.03
CA LEU A 256 10.50 6.89 11.68
C LEU A 256 11.73 7.77 11.48
N GLU A 257 12.17 8.48 12.52
CA GLU A 257 13.41 9.26 12.48
C GLU A 257 14.63 8.34 12.34
N ASP A 258 14.64 7.23 13.09
CA ASP A 258 15.70 6.24 13.00
C ASP A 258 15.70 5.51 11.64
N ASP A 259 14.52 5.18 11.12
CA ASP A 259 14.35 4.65 9.76
C ASP A 259 14.82 5.67 8.72
N PHE A 260 14.46 6.95 8.85
CA PHE A 260 14.84 8.03 7.94
C PHE A 260 16.35 8.27 7.92
N LYS A 261 17.03 8.15 9.08
CA LYS A 261 18.50 8.21 9.16
C LYS A 261 19.19 7.10 8.35
N SER A 262 18.50 5.98 8.08
CA SER A 262 19.01 4.91 7.23
C SER A 262 18.70 5.11 5.74
N VAL A 263 17.77 6.00 5.40
CA VAL A 263 17.39 6.28 4.02
C VAL A 263 18.47 7.13 3.35
N THR A 264 18.84 6.74 2.13
CA THR A 264 19.74 7.50 1.28
C THR A 264 19.05 8.72 0.70
N ILE A 265 19.50 9.90 1.11
CA ILE A 265 19.12 11.17 0.49
C ILE A 265 20.38 11.81 -0.05
N PHE A 266 20.39 12.09 -1.34
CA PHE A 266 21.49 12.82 -1.95
C PHE A 266 21.33 14.31 -1.66
N GLY A 267 22.40 15.00 -1.27
CA GLY A 267 22.39 16.44 -1.02
C GLY A 267 23.26 16.83 0.17
N SER A 268 23.29 18.13 0.50
CA SER A 268 23.97 18.61 1.71
C SER A 268 23.19 18.23 2.98
N ASP A 269 23.86 18.23 4.13
CA ASP A 269 23.20 18.04 5.42
C ASP A 269 22.02 18.99 5.66
N ASP A 270 22.07 20.18 5.08
CA ASP A 270 20.97 21.15 5.14
C ASP A 270 19.73 20.66 4.39
N THR A 271 19.90 20.01 3.24
CA THR A 271 18.77 19.41 2.50
C THR A 271 18.14 18.25 3.27
N ARG A 272 18.96 17.44 3.97
CA ARG A 272 18.47 16.35 4.83
C ARG A 272 17.67 16.90 6.01
N LYS A 273 18.20 17.92 6.70
CA LYS A 273 17.51 18.60 7.82
C LYS A 273 16.22 19.29 7.37
N SER A 274 16.27 20.02 6.24
CA SER A 274 15.09 20.67 5.66
C SER A 274 14.01 19.64 5.31
N THR A 275 14.40 18.54 4.67
CA THR A 275 13.49 17.45 4.32
C THR A 275 12.84 16.85 5.55
N TRP A 276 13.60 16.61 6.62
CA TRP A 276 13.06 16.09 7.88
C TRP A 276 12.09 17.08 8.53
N ASN A 277 12.38 18.38 8.51
CA ASN A 277 11.47 19.41 9.02
C ASN A 277 10.13 19.42 8.26
N GLU A 278 10.17 19.29 6.93
CA GLU A 278 8.95 19.18 6.13
C GLU A 278 8.18 17.87 6.42
N ILE A 279 8.89 16.76 6.64
CA ILE A 279 8.26 15.50 7.09
C ILE A 279 7.59 15.71 8.44
N LEU A 280 8.27 16.36 9.40
CA LEU A 280 7.75 16.60 10.73
C LEU A 280 6.49 17.48 10.70
N GLU A 281 6.43 18.49 9.84
CA GLU A 281 5.24 19.33 9.64
C GLU A 281 4.05 18.52 9.09
N ASN A 282 4.30 17.68 8.08
CA ASN A 282 3.30 16.78 7.52
C ASN A 282 2.83 15.73 8.55
N LEU A 283 3.76 15.15 9.32
CA LEU A 283 3.45 14.22 10.40
C LEU A 283 2.65 14.87 11.52
N THR A 284 2.95 16.12 11.88
CA THR A 284 2.19 16.88 12.88
C THR A 284 0.76 17.11 12.40
N THR A 285 0.57 17.38 11.12
CA THR A 285 -0.76 17.52 10.51
C THR A 285 -1.54 16.20 10.54
N LEU A 286 -0.90 15.08 10.17
CA LEU A 286 -1.50 13.75 10.28
C LEU A 286 -1.81 13.37 11.73
N GLN A 287 -0.93 13.68 12.67
CA GLN A 287 -1.13 13.43 14.10
C GLN A 287 -2.39 14.13 14.61
N LYS A 288 -2.61 15.40 14.23
CA LYS A 288 -3.82 16.14 14.61
C LYS A 288 -5.08 15.45 14.09
N GLN A 289 -5.08 15.01 12.84
CA GLN A 289 -6.21 14.27 12.25
C GLN A 289 -6.49 12.96 13.00
N TYR A 290 -5.45 12.18 13.32
CA TYR A 290 -5.60 10.95 14.09
C TYR A 290 -6.03 11.22 15.55
N ALA A 291 -5.60 12.32 16.15
CA ALA A 291 -6.01 12.72 17.49
C ALA A 291 -7.51 13.07 17.55
N GLU A 292 -8.01 13.81 16.55
CA GLU A 292 -9.43 14.12 16.39
C GLU A 292 -10.27 12.86 16.09
N GLU A 293 -9.74 11.94 15.29
CA GLU A 293 -10.42 10.67 15.07
C GLU A 293 -10.48 9.84 16.35
N ASN A 294 -9.40 9.82 17.12
CA ASN A 294 -9.32 9.12 18.40
C ASN A 294 -10.30 9.71 19.43
N SER A 295 -10.42 11.04 19.53
CA SER A 295 -11.39 11.68 20.42
C SER A 295 -12.82 11.32 20.03
N ARG A 296 -13.15 11.34 18.73
CA ARG A 296 -14.46 10.92 18.22
C ARG A 296 -14.79 9.45 18.55
N ARG A 297 -13.79 8.55 18.46
CA ARG A 297 -13.97 7.14 18.86
C ARG A 297 -14.20 7.01 20.37
N LEU A 298 -13.50 7.82 21.16
CA LEU A 298 -13.64 7.86 22.62
C LEU A 298 -15.05 8.32 23.04
N GLU A 299 -15.60 9.33 22.36
CA GLU A 299 -16.97 9.84 22.57
C GLU A 299 -18.03 8.80 22.22
N LYS A 300 -17.84 8.09 21.10
CA LYS A 300 -18.75 7.02 20.65
C LYS A 300 -18.68 5.73 21.48
N ALA A 301 -17.67 5.57 22.35
CA ALA A 301 -17.52 4.37 23.16
C ALA A 301 -18.75 4.11 24.07
N LEU A 302 -19.41 5.16 24.57
CA LEU A 302 -20.62 5.04 25.40
C LEU A 302 -21.87 4.73 24.57
N VAL A 303 -21.90 5.16 23.30
CA VAL A 303 -23.04 4.96 22.39
C VAL A 303 -23.33 3.47 22.16
N ALA A 304 -22.31 2.60 22.23
CA ALA A 304 -22.51 1.15 22.15
C ALA A 304 -23.48 0.59 23.22
N PHE A 305 -23.66 1.29 24.35
CA PHE A 305 -24.58 0.91 25.41
C PHE A 305 -25.97 1.55 25.28
N ALA A 306 -26.22 2.38 24.26
CA ALA A 306 -27.47 3.12 24.10
C ALA A 306 -28.71 2.20 24.02
N ASN A 307 -28.62 1.06 23.34
CA ASN A 307 -29.71 0.08 23.27
C ASN A 307 -30.06 -0.52 24.64
N LEU A 308 -29.06 -0.81 25.47
CA LEU A 308 -29.26 -1.33 26.82
C LEU A 308 -29.89 -0.25 27.72
N CYS A 309 -29.42 0.99 27.62
CA CYS A 309 -30.03 2.13 28.32
C CYS A 309 -31.50 2.35 27.91
N LEU A 310 -31.80 2.24 26.61
CA LEU A 310 -33.15 2.39 26.06
C LEU A 310 -34.07 1.29 26.61
N LEU A 311 -33.62 0.04 26.57
CA LEU A 311 -34.37 -1.09 27.12
C LEU A 311 -34.65 -0.87 28.62
N GLY A 312 -33.64 -0.50 29.41
CA GLY A 312 -33.82 -0.18 30.83
C GLY A 312 -34.84 0.94 31.06
N LEU A 313 -34.82 1.99 30.22
CA LEU A 313 -35.74 3.11 30.31
C LEU A 313 -37.19 2.72 29.94
N VAL A 314 -37.38 1.87 28.93
CA VAL A 314 -38.70 1.33 28.57
C VAL A 314 -39.26 0.47 29.70
N LEU A 315 -38.43 -0.42 30.26
CA LEU A 315 -38.82 -1.26 31.41
C LEU A 315 -39.21 -0.41 32.62
N PHE A 316 -38.46 0.66 32.91
CA PHE A 316 -38.76 1.61 33.98
C PHE A 316 -40.10 2.33 33.76
N ILE A 317 -40.39 2.78 32.53
CA ILE A 317 -41.67 3.42 32.21
C ILE A 317 -42.82 2.43 32.34
N LEU A 318 -42.67 1.21 31.82
CA LEU A 318 -43.69 0.16 31.91
C LEU A 318 -43.99 -0.23 33.37
N ASP A 319 -42.94 -0.36 34.19
CA ASP A 319 -43.08 -0.61 35.63
C ASP A 319 -43.88 0.51 36.31
N ARG A 320 -43.53 1.78 36.04
CA ARG A 320 -44.24 2.94 36.61
C ARG A 320 -45.71 3.03 36.18
N ILE A 321 -46.03 2.59 34.96
CA ILE A 321 -47.42 2.49 34.47
C ILE A 321 -48.15 1.34 35.18
N SER A 322 -47.50 0.18 35.36
CA SER A 322 -48.07 -0.96 36.09
C SER A 322 -48.44 -0.59 37.52
N ASP A 323 -47.52 0.09 38.23
CA ASP A 323 -47.73 0.60 39.58
C ASP A 323 -49.01 1.44 39.71
N TRP A 324 -49.29 2.25 38.69
CA TRP A 324 -50.41 3.19 38.71
C TRP A 324 -51.73 2.54 38.32
N VAL A 325 -51.71 1.55 37.44
CA VAL A 325 -52.93 1.00 36.81
C VAL A 325 -53.38 -0.32 37.44
N CYS A 326 -52.46 -1.25 37.67
CA CYS A 326 -52.78 -2.67 37.81
C CYS A 326 -52.42 -3.25 39.18
N ASP A 327 -51.40 -2.70 39.82
CA ASP A 327 -50.82 -3.24 41.05
C ASP A 327 -51.78 -3.23 42.25
N TRP A 328 -52.79 -2.35 42.24
CA TRP A 328 -53.78 -2.29 43.31
C TRP A 328 -54.80 -3.44 43.29
N TRP A 329 -54.96 -4.17 42.16
CA TRP A 329 -55.99 -5.22 42.04
C TRP A 329 -55.45 -6.60 41.65
N SER A 330 -54.28 -6.70 41.00
CA SER A 330 -53.79 -7.96 40.43
C SER A 330 -52.43 -8.38 40.99
N LYS A 331 -52.38 -9.56 41.63
CA LYS A 331 -51.12 -10.17 42.10
C LYS A 331 -50.14 -10.48 40.96
N THR A 332 -50.65 -10.81 39.77
CA THR A 332 -49.82 -11.10 38.59
C THR A 332 -49.11 -9.83 38.08
N CYS A 333 -49.74 -8.65 38.21
CA CYS A 333 -49.09 -7.38 37.90
C CYS A 333 -48.01 -7.05 38.93
N THR A 334 -48.28 -7.26 40.23
CA THR A 334 -47.28 -7.04 41.29
C THR A 334 -46.04 -7.92 41.13
N ASP A 335 -46.20 -9.17 40.69
CA ASP A 335 -45.05 -10.07 40.44
C ASP A 335 -44.30 -9.71 39.14
N LEU A 336 -45.01 -9.22 38.11
CA LEU A 336 -44.39 -8.71 36.89
C LEU A 336 -43.60 -7.42 37.15
N SER A 337 -44.16 -6.47 37.90
CA SER A 337 -43.49 -5.24 38.31
C SER A 337 -42.17 -5.54 39.04
N LYS A 338 -42.17 -6.44 40.02
CA LYS A 338 -40.94 -6.87 40.71
C LYS A 338 -39.87 -7.43 39.76
N LEU A 339 -40.28 -8.17 38.73
CA LEU A 339 -39.37 -8.73 37.74
C LEU A 339 -38.81 -7.64 36.81
N MET A 340 -39.65 -6.70 36.38
CA MET A 340 -39.21 -5.53 35.59
C MET A 340 -38.26 -4.66 36.41
N LEU A 341 -38.53 -4.48 37.70
CA LEU A 341 -37.68 -3.75 38.64
C LEU A 341 -36.30 -4.37 38.78
N LEU A 342 -36.25 -5.69 38.99
CA LEU A 342 -34.98 -6.41 39.04
C LEU A 342 -34.23 -6.31 37.69
N ALA A 343 -34.93 -6.42 36.57
CA ALA A 343 -34.32 -6.33 35.24
C ALA A 343 -33.72 -4.94 34.97
N TYR A 344 -34.44 -3.85 35.20
CA TYR A 344 -33.90 -2.51 34.92
C TYR A 344 -32.78 -2.14 35.91
N VAL A 345 -32.85 -2.56 37.18
CA VAL A 345 -31.78 -2.32 38.17
C VAL A 345 -30.49 -3.03 37.76
N VAL A 346 -30.58 -4.27 37.25
CA VAL A 346 -29.42 -5.01 36.73
C VAL A 346 -28.86 -4.33 35.48
N ILE A 347 -29.71 -3.90 34.55
CA ILE A 347 -29.29 -3.21 33.31
C ILE A 347 -28.61 -1.88 33.63
N PHE A 348 -29.24 -1.00 34.42
CA PHE A 348 -28.66 0.28 34.80
C PHE A 348 -27.45 0.11 35.74
N GLY A 349 -27.42 -0.91 36.58
CA GLY A 349 -26.24 -1.26 37.38
C GLY A 349 -25.05 -1.66 36.51
N TYR A 350 -25.28 -2.55 35.53
CA TYR A 350 -24.24 -2.97 34.58
C TYR A 350 -23.74 -1.80 33.72
N VAL A 351 -24.66 -1.01 33.14
CA VAL A 351 -24.32 0.20 32.38
C VAL A 351 -23.59 1.21 33.28
N GLY A 352 -24.04 1.39 34.51
CA GLY A 352 -23.44 2.29 35.49
C GLY A 352 -22.01 1.90 35.85
N VAL A 353 -21.72 0.61 36.02
CA VAL A 353 -20.36 0.10 36.25
C VAL A 353 -19.49 0.26 35.01
N GLN A 354 -20.01 -0.04 33.82
CA GLN A 354 -19.26 0.15 32.57
C GLN A 354 -19.00 1.63 32.27
N ALA A 355 -19.98 2.49 32.53
CA ALA A 355 -19.83 3.94 32.46
C ALA A 355 -18.81 4.41 33.49
N TYR A 356 -18.88 3.93 34.74
CA TYR A 356 -17.93 4.27 35.79
C TYR A 356 -16.50 3.86 35.42
N LEU A 357 -16.28 2.64 34.94
CA LEU A 357 -14.95 2.21 34.46
C LEU A 357 -14.47 3.02 33.25
N ALA A 358 -15.38 3.38 32.34
CA ALA A 358 -15.05 4.24 31.21
C ALA A 358 -14.76 5.69 31.66
N LEU A 359 -15.36 6.17 32.75
CA LEU A 359 -15.32 7.56 33.23
C LEU A 359 -14.24 7.81 34.29
N HIS A 360 -13.94 6.81 35.13
CA HIS A 360 -12.91 6.85 36.18
C HIS A 360 -11.54 7.19 35.60
N ASP A 361 -11.33 6.79 34.36
CA ASP A 361 -10.09 6.97 33.60
C ASP A 361 -10.09 8.23 32.70
N ARG A 362 -11.11 9.10 32.80
CA ARG A 362 -11.35 10.23 31.86
C ARG A 362 -11.59 11.57 32.57
N SER A 363 -11.30 12.67 31.88
CA SER A 363 -11.59 14.02 32.36
C SER A 363 -13.10 14.30 32.40
N ARG A 364 -13.55 15.15 33.35
CA ARG A 364 -14.97 15.50 33.56
C ARG A 364 -15.67 16.08 32.32
N VAL A 365 -14.91 16.64 31.39
CA VAL A 365 -15.43 17.24 30.14
C VAL A 365 -15.72 16.15 29.11
N ALA A 366 -14.82 15.19 28.92
CA ALA A 366 -15.04 14.06 28.02
C ALA A 366 -16.21 13.17 28.50
N ALA A 367 -16.37 13.07 29.82
CA ALA A 367 -17.52 12.43 30.46
C ALA A 367 -18.86 13.06 30.07
N ALA A 368 -18.96 14.39 30.18
CA ALA A 368 -20.18 15.12 29.85
C ALA A 368 -20.53 15.04 28.36
N MET A 369 -19.52 15.12 27.47
CA MET A 369 -19.74 14.99 26.03
C MET A 369 -20.20 13.57 25.64
N ALA A 370 -19.57 12.53 26.18
CA ALA A 370 -19.95 11.14 25.92
C ALA A 370 -21.38 10.83 26.42
N GLY A 371 -21.78 11.41 27.56
CA GLY A 371 -23.17 11.33 28.05
C GLY A 371 -24.17 12.05 27.14
N GLY A 372 -23.79 13.20 26.58
CA GLY A 372 -24.60 13.95 25.61
C GLY A 372 -24.81 13.19 24.30
N GLU A 373 -23.77 12.56 23.76
CA GLU A 373 -23.87 11.72 22.56
C GLU A 373 -24.70 10.45 22.80
N LEU A 374 -24.57 9.82 23.97
CA LEU A 374 -25.44 8.71 24.37
C LEU A 374 -26.91 9.14 24.41
N TRP A 375 -27.22 10.29 25.00
CA TRP A 375 -28.58 10.82 25.04
C TRP A 375 -29.14 11.10 23.64
N LYS A 376 -28.34 11.73 22.75
CA LYS A 376 -28.74 11.96 21.36
C LYS A 376 -29.06 10.66 20.64
N GLU A 377 -28.23 9.63 20.79
CA GLU A 377 -28.48 8.35 20.12
C GLU A 377 -29.69 7.62 20.73
N MET A 378 -29.93 7.74 22.05
CA MET A 378 -31.17 7.25 22.67
C MET A 378 -32.40 7.92 22.08
N VAL A 379 -32.39 9.24 21.90
CA VAL A 379 -33.51 9.98 21.27
C VAL A 379 -33.72 9.53 19.82
N ARG A 380 -32.63 9.36 19.06
CA ARG A 380 -32.68 8.86 17.67
C ARG A 380 -33.28 7.46 17.59
N LEU A 381 -32.82 6.54 18.43
CA LEU A 381 -33.34 5.17 18.51
C LEU A 381 -34.82 5.16 18.93
N THR A 382 -35.22 6.02 19.87
CA THR A 382 -36.63 6.17 20.27
C THR A 382 -37.50 6.59 19.08
N GLY A 383 -37.01 7.49 18.22
CA GLY A 383 -37.71 7.87 16.99
C GLY A 383 -37.87 6.70 16.01
N VAL A 384 -36.79 5.96 15.75
CA VAL A 384 -36.80 4.79 14.83
C VAL A 384 -37.75 3.70 15.33
N TYR A 385 -37.68 3.34 16.61
CA TYR A 385 -38.62 2.38 17.20
C TYR A 385 -40.05 2.93 17.25
N GLY A 386 -40.24 4.24 17.42
CA GLY A 386 -41.55 4.89 17.38
C GLY A 386 -42.21 4.79 16.01
N GLU A 387 -41.46 4.99 14.92
CA GLU A 387 -41.95 4.79 13.55
C GLU A 387 -42.29 3.31 13.29
N GLN A 388 -41.43 2.37 13.70
CA GLN A 388 -41.72 0.94 13.59
C GLN A 388 -42.97 0.50 14.37
N ILE A 389 -43.21 1.09 15.55
CA ILE A 389 -44.41 0.83 16.35
C ILE A 389 -45.66 1.44 15.69
N GLN A 390 -45.54 2.56 14.98
CA GLN A 390 -46.64 3.13 14.21
C GLN A 390 -46.99 2.31 12.96
N GLU A 391 -46.01 1.66 12.33
CA GLU A 391 -46.22 0.76 11.20
C GLU A 391 -46.79 -0.61 11.62
N MET A 392 -46.53 -1.05 12.85
CA MET A 392 -47.16 -2.25 13.41
C MET A 392 -48.61 -1.98 13.84
N ASN A 393 -49.58 -2.58 13.14
CA ASN A 393 -50.97 -2.56 13.57
C ASN A 393 -51.08 -3.14 14.99
N PHE A 394 -51.61 -2.37 15.94
CA PHE A 394 -51.79 -2.74 17.35
C PHE A 394 -52.48 -4.11 17.55
N LYS A 395 -53.24 -4.58 16.54
CA LYS A 395 -53.85 -5.92 16.50
C LYS A 395 -52.85 -7.07 16.37
N GLU A 396 -51.78 -6.95 15.59
CA GLU A 396 -50.80 -8.02 15.42
C GLU A 396 -49.94 -8.22 16.68
N LEU A 397 -49.64 -7.14 17.40
CA LEU A 397 -48.88 -7.17 18.65
C LEU A 397 -49.69 -7.83 19.79
N VAL A 398 -50.99 -7.55 19.84
CA VAL A 398 -51.94 -8.20 20.76
C VAL A 398 -52.16 -9.67 20.38
N ASP A 399 -52.20 -10.01 19.09
CA ASP A 399 -52.31 -11.40 18.63
C ASP A 399 -51.03 -12.21 18.87
N LEU A 400 -49.84 -11.61 18.75
CA LEU A 400 -48.58 -12.25 19.09
C LEU A 400 -48.47 -12.49 20.60
N ALA A 401 -48.86 -11.49 21.42
CA ALA A 401 -48.92 -11.62 22.86
C ALA A 401 -49.95 -12.68 23.31
N LYS A 402 -51.13 -12.75 22.66
CA LYS A 402 -52.11 -13.82 22.87
C LYS A 402 -51.58 -15.19 22.46
N LYS A 403 -50.81 -15.29 21.37
CA LYS A 403 -50.21 -16.57 20.92
C LYS A 403 -49.16 -17.10 21.90
N VAL A 404 -48.41 -16.20 22.56
CA VAL A 404 -47.43 -16.58 23.58
C VAL A 404 -48.10 -16.91 24.92
N LEU A 405 -49.18 -16.20 25.29
CA LEU A 405 -49.90 -16.39 26.55
C LEU A 405 -50.96 -17.51 26.54
N SER A 406 -51.31 -18.10 25.38
CA SER A 406 -52.38 -19.11 25.26
C SER A 406 -51.91 -20.57 25.18
N LYS A 407 -50.67 -20.89 25.56
CA LYS A 407 -50.28 -22.29 25.81
C LYS A 407 -50.43 -22.63 27.30
N PRO A 408 -51.46 -23.38 27.71
CA PRO A 408 -51.40 -24.15 28.94
C PRO A 408 -50.63 -25.45 28.67
N ASP A 409 -49.74 -25.79 29.59
CA ASP A 409 -48.99 -27.04 29.59
C ASP A 409 -49.90 -28.27 29.68
N ALA A 410 -49.70 -29.19 28.74
CA ALA A 410 -49.95 -30.63 28.86
C ALA A 410 -49.00 -31.30 27.86
N GLY A 411 -48.13 -32.24 28.16
CA GLY A 411 -47.80 -33.01 29.36
C GLY A 411 -46.85 -34.12 28.89
N SER A 412 -45.97 -34.56 29.79
CA SER A 412 -45.28 -35.87 29.81
C SER A 412 -44.42 -36.34 28.62
N ASN A 413 -43.15 -36.58 28.94
CA ASN A 413 -42.34 -37.77 28.63
C ASN A 413 -42.49 -38.42 27.24
N ASP A 414 -41.41 -38.39 26.46
CA ASP A 414 -40.68 -39.64 26.22
C ASP A 414 -39.22 -39.41 25.85
N ALA A 415 -38.36 -40.24 26.43
CA ALA A 415 -36.96 -40.37 26.09
C ALA A 415 -36.82 -41.53 25.10
N SER A 416 -36.29 -41.33 23.90
CA SER A 416 -35.50 -42.36 23.19
C SER A 416 -34.89 -41.86 21.87
N SER A 417 -33.58 -42.06 21.79
CA SER A 417 -32.70 -42.41 20.65
C SER A 417 -33.17 -42.24 19.19
N LYS A 418 -32.27 -41.63 18.39
CA LYS A 418 -31.67 -42.10 17.10
C LYS A 418 -30.98 -40.87 16.46
N LYS A 419 -29.65 -40.78 16.27
CA LYS A 419 -28.68 -41.60 15.49
C LYS A 419 -28.97 -41.54 13.97
N GLU A 420 -28.03 -40.90 13.26
CA GLU A 420 -27.77 -40.90 11.79
C GLU A 420 -28.91 -40.30 10.93
N ASP A 421 -28.66 -39.41 9.96
CA ASP A 421 -27.57 -39.35 8.96
C ASP A 421 -26.75 -38.05 8.93
#